data_AF-A0A3B0X851-F1
#
_entry.id   AF-A0A3B0X851-F1
#
_cell.length_a   1.000
_cell.length_b   1.000
_cell.length_c   1.000
_cell.angle_alpha   90.00
_cell.angle_beta   90.00
_cell.angle_gamma   90.00
#
_symmetry.space_group_name_H-M   'P 1'
#
loop_
_entity.id
_entity.type
_entity.pdbx_description
1 polymer ?
#
loop_
_entity_poly.entity_id
_entity_poly.type
_entity_poly.pdbx_seq_one_letter_code
_entity_poly.pdbx_strand_id
1 'polypeptide(L)'
;MTLAKQKEVTLQKNNNTIIEPGLDVSADINSLNTGNFKRKGEDYIVGKRVYGMHPDTGTVFPKSGPGFTNVDRSQHQLLKQLNSGSYEKAMEFAKNKPGLDQKKLILF
;
A
#
# COMPACT_ATOMS: atom_id res chain seq x y z
N MET A 1 -11.49 -23.98 -34.78
CA MET A 1 -10.42 -23.70 -33.79
C MET A 1 -10.83 -22.45 -33.04
N THR A 2 -11.21 -22.55 -31.77
CA THR A 2 -11.69 -21.43 -30.96
C THR A 2 -10.60 -21.06 -29.97
N LEU A 3 -9.98 -19.88 -30.12
CA LEU A 3 -9.03 -19.35 -29.15
C LEU A 3 -9.80 -18.97 -27.87
N ALA A 4 -9.55 -19.71 -26.78
CA ALA A 4 -9.99 -19.31 -25.46
C ALA A 4 -9.18 -18.07 -25.03
N LYS A 5 -9.89 -16.97 -24.75
CA LYS A 5 -9.34 -15.75 -24.18
C LYS A 5 -8.79 -16.07 -22.78
N GLN A 6 -7.46 -16.12 -22.63
CA GLN A 6 -6.82 -16.23 -21.32
C GLN A 6 -7.28 -15.04 -20.47
N LYS A 7 -8.02 -15.32 -19.39
CA LYS A 7 -8.24 -14.32 -18.32
C LYS A 7 -6.86 -14.02 -17.73
N GLU A 8 -6.38 -12.80 -17.89
CA GLU A 8 -5.32 -12.28 -17.03
C GLU A 8 -5.73 -12.51 -15.58
N VAL A 9 -5.02 -13.41 -14.92
CA VAL A 9 -5.04 -13.49 -13.46
C VAL A 9 -4.32 -12.24 -13.01
N THR A 10 -5.05 -11.14 -12.82
CA THR A 10 -4.53 -10.01 -12.06
C THR A 10 -4.12 -10.55 -10.70
N LEU A 11 -2.81 -10.72 -10.48
CA LEU A 11 -2.24 -10.99 -9.17
C LEU A 11 -2.61 -9.81 -8.29
N GLN A 12 -3.76 -9.93 -7.61
CA GLN A 12 -4.26 -8.87 -6.75
C GLN A 12 -3.23 -8.67 -5.65
N LYS A 13 -2.70 -7.44 -5.51
CA LYS A 13 -1.67 -7.09 -4.52
C LYS A 13 -2.08 -7.65 -3.16
N ASN A 14 -1.29 -8.58 -2.63
CA ASN A 14 -1.54 -9.16 -1.30
C ASN A 14 -1.26 -8.15 -0.18
N ASN A 15 -0.34 -7.22 -0.42
CA ASN A 15 0.11 -6.22 0.54
C ASN A 15 -0.02 -4.82 -0.06
N ASN A 16 -0.55 -3.89 0.73
CA ASN A 16 -0.60 -2.47 0.44
C ASN A 16 0.21 -1.70 1.50
N THR A 17 0.72 -0.54 1.14
CA THR A 17 1.42 0.34 2.07
C THR A 17 0.56 1.57 2.33
N ILE A 18 0.37 1.91 3.60
CA ILE A 18 -0.27 3.14 4.04
C ILE A 18 0.81 4.08 4.54
N ILE A 19 0.65 5.36 4.21
CA ILE A 19 1.47 6.43 4.74
C ILE A 19 0.78 6.96 5.99
N GLU A 20 1.49 6.96 7.11
CA GLU A 20 0.98 7.43 8.40
C GLU A 20 0.70 8.95 8.35
N PRO A 21 -0.33 9.44 9.08
CA PRO A 21 -0.63 10.86 9.14
C PRO A 21 0.55 11.70 9.63
N GLY A 22 0.72 12.89 9.05
CA GLY A 22 1.77 13.83 9.45
C GLY A 22 3.17 13.51 8.90
N LEU A 23 3.32 12.43 8.12
CA LEU A 23 4.57 12.14 7.44
C LEU A 23 4.82 13.13 6.30
N ASP A 24 5.95 13.85 6.36
CA ASP A 24 6.41 14.63 5.21
C ASP A 24 6.98 13.70 4.14
N VAL A 25 6.16 13.44 3.13
CA VAL A 25 6.51 12.69 1.92
C VAL A 25 6.99 13.63 0.81
N SER A 26 6.67 14.93 0.90
CA SER A 26 7.07 15.92 -0.10
C SER A 26 8.60 16.08 -0.13
N ALA A 27 9.26 16.05 1.03
CA ALA A 27 10.72 16.02 1.11
C ALA A 27 11.34 14.80 0.42
N ASP A 28 10.69 13.64 0.50
CA ASP A 28 11.17 12.42 -0.15
C ASP A 28 10.98 12.48 -1.66
N ILE A 29 9.82 12.96 -2.13
CA ILE A 29 9.53 13.15 -3.55
C ILE A 29 10.54 14.13 -4.16
N ASN A 30 10.84 15.23 -3.47
CA ASN A 30 11.85 16.18 -3.92
C ASN A 30 13.22 15.50 -4.03
N SER A 31 13.61 14.71 -3.02
CA SER A 31 14.86 13.96 -3.05
C SER A 31 14.93 12.98 -4.24
N LEU A 32 13.83 12.30 -4.56
CA LEU A 32 13.73 11.43 -5.74
C LEU A 32 13.88 12.23 -7.04
N ASN A 33 13.20 13.37 -7.15
CA ASN A 33 13.23 14.23 -8.33
C ASN A 33 14.62 14.84 -8.57
N THR A 34 15.35 15.18 -7.52
CA THR A 34 16.71 15.77 -7.62
C THR A 34 17.81 14.72 -7.68
N GLY A 35 17.48 13.42 -7.70
CA GLY A 35 18.49 12.35 -7.71
C GLY A 35 19.20 12.12 -6.36
N ASN A 36 18.70 12.72 -5.27
CA ASN A 36 19.25 12.57 -3.93
C ASN A 36 18.69 11.33 -3.22
N PHE A 37 19.02 10.15 -3.76
CA PHE A 37 18.61 8.86 -3.19
C PHE A 37 19.71 7.82 -3.39
N LYS A 38 19.64 6.71 -2.64
CA LYS A 38 20.47 5.53 -2.89
C LYS A 38 19.66 4.49 -3.64
N ARG A 39 20.23 3.87 -4.66
CA ARG A 39 19.58 2.77 -5.37
C ARG A 39 20.09 1.43 -4.86
N LYS A 40 19.18 0.46 -4.66
CA LYS A 40 19.51 -0.93 -4.31
C LYS A 40 18.66 -1.87 -5.15
N GLY A 41 19.20 -2.31 -6.29
CA GLY A 41 18.42 -3.02 -7.31
C GLY A 41 17.32 -2.10 -7.88
N GLU A 42 16.07 -2.55 -7.78
CA GLU A 42 14.88 -1.79 -8.20
C GLU A 42 14.34 -0.84 -7.13
N ASP A 43 14.95 -0.81 -5.94
CA ASP A 43 14.50 0.01 -4.83
C ASP A 43 15.25 1.35 -4.76
N TYR A 44 14.50 2.40 -4.43
CA TYR A 44 14.98 3.75 -4.19
C TYR A 44 14.92 4.03 -2.70
N ILE A 45 16.05 4.42 -2.10
CA ILE A 45 16.19 4.62 -0.66
C ILE A 45 16.40 6.11 -0.40
N VAL A 46 15.44 6.72 0.31
CA VAL A 46 15.50 8.11 0.77
C VAL A 46 15.56 8.09 2.29
N GLY A 47 16.73 8.45 2.84
CA GLY A 47 16.99 8.32 4.28
C GLY A 47 16.80 6.88 4.77
N LYS A 48 15.76 6.65 5.58
CA LYS A 48 15.38 5.33 6.12
C LYS A 48 14.14 4.72 5.46
N ARG A 49 13.61 5.38 4.42
CA ARG A 49 12.42 4.94 3.68
C ARG A 49 12.82 4.36 2.33
N VAL A 50 12.10 3.31 1.95
CA VAL A 50 12.31 2.56 0.73
C VAL A 50 11.07 2.70 -0.14
N TYR A 51 11.32 3.02 -1.40
CA TYR A 51 10.33 3.17 -2.44
C TYR A 51 10.60 2.17 -3.56
N GLY A 52 9.54 1.57 -4.09
CA GLY A 52 9.60 0.79 -5.33
C GLY A 52 9.16 1.63 -6.51
N MET A 53 9.43 1.14 -7.73
CA MET A 53 8.93 1.73 -8.97
C MET A 53 8.20 0.68 -9.77
N HIS A 54 7.04 1.04 -10.30
CA HIS A 54 6.31 0.24 -11.27
C HIS A 54 7.05 0.33 -12.62
N PRO A 55 7.67 -0.75 -13.14
CA PRO A 55 8.55 -0.67 -14.31
C PRO A 55 7.85 -0.23 -15.60
N ASP A 56 6.56 -0.50 -15.68
CA ASP A 56 5.67 -0.19 -16.80
C ASP A 56 5.26 1.29 -16.85
N THR A 57 5.06 1.92 -15.70
CA THR A 57 4.57 3.31 -15.61
C THR A 57 5.62 4.30 -15.12
N GLY A 58 6.74 3.81 -14.56
CA GLY A 58 7.69 4.65 -13.82
C GLY A 58 7.13 5.20 -12.50
N THR A 59 5.92 4.80 -12.10
CA THR A 59 5.28 5.34 -10.89
C THR A 59 5.98 4.81 -9.64
N VAL A 60 6.44 5.72 -8.79
CA VAL A 60 7.07 5.39 -7.52
C VAL A 60 5.99 5.14 -6.46
N PHE A 61 6.18 4.12 -5.62
CA PHE A 61 5.29 3.79 -4.52
C PHE A 61 6.06 3.49 -3.22
N PRO A 62 5.49 3.82 -2.04
CA PRO A 62 6.10 3.52 -0.76
C PRO A 62 6.13 2.01 -0.52
N LYS A 63 7.30 1.48 -0.11
CA LYS A 63 7.52 0.04 0.08
C LYS A 63 7.74 -0.33 1.55
N SER A 64 8.61 0.38 2.26
CA SER A 64 8.88 0.16 3.69
C SER A 64 9.66 1.31 4.33
N GLY A 65 9.63 1.41 5.66
CA GLY A 65 10.39 2.40 6.42
C GLY A 65 9.53 3.16 7.44
N PRO A 66 10.12 4.08 8.21
CA PRO A 66 9.39 4.85 9.22
C PRO A 66 8.26 5.69 8.59
N GLY A 67 7.06 5.58 9.17
CA GLY A 67 5.85 6.23 8.65
C GLY A 67 5.12 5.44 7.56
N PHE A 68 5.60 4.24 7.21
CA PHE A 68 4.93 3.34 6.27
C PHE A 68 4.44 2.07 6.96
N THR A 69 3.14 1.86 6.92
CA THR A 69 2.52 0.66 7.48
C THR A 69 2.09 -0.28 6.37
N ASN A 70 2.65 -1.48 6.36
CA ASN A 70 2.19 -2.54 5.47
C ASN A 70 0.90 -3.15 6.02
N VAL A 71 -0.13 -3.18 5.19
CA VAL A 71 -1.43 -3.76 5.50
C VAL A 71 -1.75 -4.85 4.49
N ASP A 72 -2.39 -5.91 4.97
CA ASP A 72 -2.96 -6.90 4.07
C ASP A 72 -4.19 -6.34 3.35
N ARG A 73 -4.64 -7.06 2.34
CA ARG A 73 -5.80 -6.65 1.55
C ARG A 73 -7.07 -6.46 2.38
N SER A 74 -7.32 -7.30 3.38
CA SER A 74 -8.53 -7.22 4.21
C SER A 74 -8.49 -5.98 5.10
N GLN A 75 -7.33 -5.68 5.69
CA GLN A 75 -7.08 -4.44 6.42
C GLN A 75 -7.27 -3.20 5.52
N HIS A 76 -6.72 -3.21 4.31
CA HIS A 76 -6.91 -2.12 3.36
C HIS A 76 -8.38 -1.94 2.93
N GLN A 77 -9.12 -3.03 2.70
CA GLN A 77 -10.55 -2.97 2.39
C GLN A 77 -11.36 -2.37 3.53
N LEU A 78 -11.04 -2.73 4.77
CA LEU A 78 -11.70 -2.17 5.94
C LEU A 78 -11.43 -0.65 6.06
N LEU A 79 -10.18 -0.23 5.93
CA LEU A 79 -9.81 1.19 5.97
C LEU A 79 -10.48 2.00 4.85
N LYS A 80 -10.62 1.42 3.65
CA LYS A 80 -11.35 2.05 2.55
C LYS A 80 -12.84 2.28 2.90
N GLN A 81 -13.48 1.33 3.58
CA GLN A 81 -14.88 1.44 4.00
C GLN A 81 -15.07 2.44 5.15
N LEU A 82 -14.14 2.49 6.09
CA LEU A 82 -14.11 3.49 7.15
C LEU A 82 -13.96 4.90 6.56
N ASN A 83 -13.03 5.08 5.61
CA ASN A 83 -12.81 6.36 4.93
C ASN A 83 -13.99 6.79 4.04
N SER A 84 -14.82 5.86 3.56
CA SER A 84 -16.03 6.19 2.80
C SER A 84 -17.24 6.55 3.68
N GLY A 85 -17.08 6.69 5.00
CA GLY A 85 -18.13 7.09 5.93
C GLY A 85 -19.18 6.01 6.22
N SER A 86 -18.94 4.75 5.83
CA SER A 86 -19.88 3.64 6.07
C SER A 86 -19.40 2.78 7.24
N TYR A 87 -19.45 3.34 8.46
CA TYR A 87 -18.99 2.65 9.67
C TYR A 87 -19.69 1.30 9.89
N GLU A 88 -21.02 1.25 9.77
CA GLU A 88 -21.78 0.01 9.94
C GLU A 88 -21.35 -1.09 8.96
N LYS A 89 -21.16 -0.72 7.68
CA LYS A 89 -20.67 -1.66 6.65
C LYS A 89 -19.25 -2.13 6.91
N ALA A 90 -18.38 -1.22 7.36
CA ALA A 90 -17.01 -1.53 7.76
C ALA A 90 -16.99 -2.56 8.91
N MET A 91 -17.84 -2.36 9.92
CA MET A 91 -17.94 -3.27 11.06
C MET A 91 -18.57 -4.61 10.68
N GLU A 92 -19.57 -4.62 9.80
CA GLU A 92 -20.15 -5.86 9.26
C GLU A 92 -19.12 -6.66 8.45
N PHE A 93 -18.34 -5.98 7.61
CA PHE A 93 -17.25 -6.60 6.86
C PHE A 93 -16.18 -7.20 7.78
N ALA A 94 -15.81 -6.49 8.85
CA ALA A 94 -14.83 -6.98 9.82
C ALA A 94 -15.32 -8.24 10.56
N LYS A 95 -16.59 -8.27 10.98
CA LYS A 95 -17.21 -9.42 11.66
C LYS A 95 -17.16 -10.70 10.82
N ASN A 96 -17.27 -10.57 9.50
CA ASN A 96 -17.36 -11.69 8.57
C ASN A 96 -16.00 -12.10 7.96
N LYS A 97 -14.88 -11.50 8.39
CA LYS A 97 -13.54 -11.75 7.85
C LYS A 97 -12.61 -12.33 8.92
N PRO A 98 -12.21 -13.62 8.80
CA PRO A 98 -11.19 -14.21 9.66
C PRO A 98 -9.86 -13.44 9.54
N GLY A 99 -9.23 -13.09 10.67
CA GLY A 99 -7.93 -12.40 10.71
C GLY A 99 -7.97 -10.87 10.79
N LEU A 100 -9.15 -10.26 10.64
CA LEU A 100 -9.41 -8.86 11.03
C LEU A 100 -9.71 -8.80 12.53
N ASP A 101 -8.77 -9.29 13.35
CA ASP A 101 -8.89 -9.29 14.80
C ASP A 101 -8.73 -7.87 15.35
N GLN A 102 -9.57 -7.49 16.31
CA GLN A 102 -9.62 -6.16 16.94
C GLN A 102 -8.25 -5.70 17.48
N LYS A 103 -7.33 -6.63 17.76
CA LYS A 103 -5.94 -6.34 18.18
C LYS A 103 -5.03 -5.80 17.07
N LYS A 104 -5.33 -6.05 15.79
CA LYS A 104 -4.61 -5.52 14.62
C LYS A 104 -5.27 -4.27 14.02
N LEU A 105 -6.41 -3.87 14.59
CA LEU A 105 -7.18 -2.69 14.20
C LEU A 105 -6.69 -1.40 14.87
N ILE A 106 -5.71 -1.50 15.78
CA ILE A 106 -4.98 -0.36 16.33
C ILE A 106 -3.99 0.10 15.26
N LEU A 107 -4.50 0.78 14.25
CA LEU A 107 -3.72 1.73 13.48
C LEU A 107 -4.01 3.08 14.13
N PHE A 108 -2.96 3.63 14.75
CA PHE A 108 -2.89 4.86 15.54
C PHE A 108 -3.33 4.72 17.01
#